data_AF-A0A843FDG9-F1
#
_entry.id   AF-A0A843FDG9-F1
#
_cell.length_a   1.000
_cell.length_b   1.000
_cell.length_c   1.000
_cell.angle_alpha   90.00
_cell.angle_beta   90.00
_cell.angle_gamma   90.00
#
_symmetry.space_group_name_H-M   'P 1'
#
loop_
_entity.id
_entity.type
_entity.pdbx_description
1 polymer ?
#
loop_
_entity_poly.entity_id
_entity_poly.type
_entity_poly.pdbx_seq_one_letter_code
_entity_poly.pdbx_strand_id
1 'polypeptide(L)'
;MNLKEENESIKDHLRKAFSLKEDSASHEEIRSRLLDGGIITGTNLCVLVCAMIIASVGLNMSSTAVIIGAMLISPIMGSILASAYGSVSNDYPVLRNHLSGFGMQIAISVAAATIYFFLSPVKEPTVELLARTSPSFYDVLIAFFGGLAGIIGQTRIDKTNTVIPGVAIATALMPPLCTCGYSIANGRWDMLLGAGYLFLINAYFIFLAACIILSL
;
A
#
# COMPACT_ATOMS: atom_id res chain seq x y z
N MET A 1 21.90 31.47 -32.92
CA MET A 1 21.40 30.32 -32.14
C MET A 1 19.93 30.60 -31.87
N ASN A 2 19.05 29.89 -32.58
CA ASN A 2 17.65 30.29 -32.74
C ASN A 2 16.81 29.86 -31.52
N LEU A 3 15.98 30.76 -30.99
CA LEU A 3 15.01 30.51 -29.90
C LEU A 3 14.07 29.30 -30.14
N LYS A 4 13.99 28.80 -31.39
CA LYS A 4 13.26 27.57 -31.75
C LYS A 4 14.03 26.28 -31.43
N GLU A 5 15.35 26.26 -31.64
CA GLU A 5 16.20 25.09 -31.34
C GLU A 5 16.33 24.86 -29.83
N GLU A 6 16.38 25.94 -29.05
CA GLU A 6 16.39 25.88 -27.58
C GLU A 6 15.06 25.37 -27.01
N ASN A 7 13.92 25.76 -27.59
CA ASN A 7 12.59 25.29 -27.19
C ASN A 7 12.32 23.82 -27.58
N GLU A 8 12.84 23.35 -28.71
CA GLU A 8 12.81 21.92 -29.05
C GLU A 8 13.69 21.09 -28.13
N SER A 9 14.90 21.57 -27.82
CA SER A 9 15.80 20.92 -26.84
C SER A 9 15.18 20.84 -25.44
N ILE A 10 14.52 21.89 -24.96
CA ILE A 10 13.83 21.88 -23.66
C ILE A 10 12.62 20.95 -23.68
N LYS A 11 11.83 20.94 -24.76
CA LYS A 11 10.70 20.00 -24.92
C LYS A 11 11.16 18.56 -24.96
N ASP A 12 12.26 18.26 -25.65
CA ASP A 12 12.80 16.91 -25.73
C ASP A 12 13.44 16.46 -24.42
N HIS A 13 14.12 17.35 -23.69
CA HIS A 13 14.60 17.05 -22.34
C HIS A 13 13.46 16.83 -21.35
N LEU A 14 12.40 17.64 -21.41
CA LEU A 14 11.19 17.42 -20.59
C LEU A 14 10.49 16.12 -21.00
N ARG A 15 10.39 15.84 -22.29
CA ARG A 15 9.75 14.62 -22.80
C ARG A 15 10.51 13.37 -22.41
N LYS A 16 11.85 13.41 -22.38
CA LYS A 16 12.71 12.36 -21.85
C LYS A 16 12.59 12.24 -20.32
N ALA A 17 12.64 13.36 -19.59
CA ALA A 17 12.52 13.37 -18.13
C ALA A 17 11.16 12.82 -17.62
N PHE A 18 10.09 12.98 -18.41
CA PHE A 18 8.77 12.43 -18.12
C PHE A 18 8.43 11.16 -18.93
N SER A 19 9.37 10.63 -19.71
CA SER A 19 9.15 9.40 -20.49
C SER A 19 9.09 8.22 -19.55
N LEU A 20 7.88 7.73 -19.27
CA LEU A 20 7.72 6.56 -18.43
C LEU A 20 8.26 5.27 -19.09
N LYS A 21 8.52 5.27 -20.41
CA LYS A 21 8.92 4.09 -21.20
C LYS A 21 10.43 3.87 -21.32
N GLU A 22 11.27 4.90 -21.19
CA GLU A 22 12.71 4.76 -21.45
C GLU A 22 13.43 3.94 -20.36
N ASP A 23 12.99 4.04 -19.10
CA ASP A 23 13.59 3.32 -17.96
C ASP A 23 12.76 2.11 -17.48
N SER A 24 11.85 1.59 -18.30
CA SER A 24 11.00 0.46 -17.92
C SER A 24 11.72 -0.87 -18.09
N ALA A 25 11.68 -1.72 -17.06
CA ALA A 25 12.17 -3.08 -17.13
C ALA A 25 11.37 -3.91 -18.15
N SER A 26 11.93 -5.06 -18.55
CA SER A 26 11.25 -5.97 -19.48
C SER A 26 9.91 -6.45 -18.89
N HIS A 27 8.93 -6.75 -19.76
CA HIS A 27 7.63 -7.26 -19.31
C HIS A 27 7.73 -8.54 -18.46
N GLU A 28 8.69 -9.43 -18.76
CA GLU A 28 8.94 -10.64 -17.97
C GLU A 28 9.49 -10.31 -16.58
N GLU A 29 10.40 -9.34 -16.49
CA GLU A 29 10.98 -8.92 -15.24
C GLU A 29 9.95 -8.20 -14.34
N ILE A 30 9.13 -7.32 -14.92
CA ILE A 30 8.01 -6.68 -14.21
C ILE A 30 7.05 -7.74 -13.70
N ARG A 31 6.67 -8.70 -14.56
CA ARG A 31 5.80 -9.82 -14.18
C ARG A 31 6.36 -10.60 -12.99
N SER A 32 7.62 -11.05 -13.07
CA SER A 32 8.25 -11.80 -11.98
C SER A 32 8.21 -11.00 -10.69
N ARG A 33 8.63 -9.72 -10.72
CA ARG A 33 8.66 -8.86 -9.53
C ARG A 33 7.29 -8.68 -8.88
N LEU A 34 6.25 -8.46 -9.69
CA LEU A 34 4.90 -8.27 -9.17
C LEU A 34 4.34 -9.57 -8.58
N LEU A 35 4.49 -10.68 -9.29
CA LEU A 35 4.00 -11.98 -8.82
C LEU A 35 4.76 -12.43 -7.58
N ASP A 36 6.10 -12.37 -7.59
CA ASP A 36 6.97 -12.75 -6.47
C ASP A 36 6.70 -11.89 -5.23
N GLY A 37 6.53 -10.58 -5.43
CA GLY A 37 6.14 -9.67 -4.35
C GLY A 37 4.77 -9.98 -3.76
N GLY A 38 3.85 -10.55 -4.56
CA GLY A 38 2.53 -10.97 -4.13
C GLY A 38 2.46 -12.36 -3.51
N ILE A 39 3.55 -13.12 -3.48
CA ILE A 39 3.59 -14.47 -2.89
C ILE A 39 3.52 -14.35 -1.36
N ILE A 40 2.59 -15.11 -0.79
CA ILE A 40 2.44 -15.20 0.66
C ILE A 40 3.21 -16.41 1.15
N THR A 41 4.29 -16.13 1.89
CA THR A 41 5.08 -17.14 2.59
C THR A 41 4.79 -17.06 4.09
N GLY A 42 5.04 -18.16 4.82
CA GLY A 42 4.91 -18.16 6.28
C GLY A 42 5.81 -17.11 6.95
N THR A 43 7.01 -16.87 6.39
CA THR A 43 7.92 -15.81 6.84
C THR A 43 7.29 -14.43 6.68
N ASN A 44 6.70 -14.13 5.51
CA ASN A 44 6.04 -12.84 5.26
C ASN A 44 4.86 -12.62 6.21
N LEU A 45 4.11 -13.67 6.52
CA LEU A 45 3.01 -13.60 7.50
C LEU A 45 3.51 -13.35 8.93
N CYS A 46 4.61 -13.97 9.35
CA CYS A 46 5.22 -13.70 10.64
C CYS A 46 5.69 -12.24 10.76
N VAL A 47 6.36 -11.73 9.73
CA VAL A 47 6.78 -10.32 9.65
C VAL A 47 5.56 -9.40 9.68
N LEU A 48 4.49 -9.74 8.97
CA LEU A 48 3.24 -8.99 8.98
C LEU A 48 2.65 -8.90 10.39
N VAL A 49 2.56 -10.02 11.11
CA VAL A 49 2.05 -10.03 12.50
C VAL A 49 2.91 -9.15 13.40
N CYS A 50 4.24 -9.25 13.33
CA CYS A 50 5.15 -8.39 14.07
C CYS A 50 4.94 -6.90 13.74
N ALA A 51 4.83 -6.57 12.44
CA ALA A 51 4.58 -5.20 11.99
C ALA A 51 3.25 -4.65 12.50
N MET A 52 2.18 -5.46 12.50
CA MET A 52 0.87 -5.07 13.03
C MET A 52 0.91 -4.80 14.53
N ILE A 53 1.66 -5.59 15.30
CA ILE A 53 1.84 -5.35 16.74
C ILE A 53 2.62 -4.05 16.96
N ILE A 54 3.74 -3.84 16.24
CA ILE A 54 4.54 -2.61 16.35
C ILE A 54 3.71 -1.38 15.98
N ALA A 55 2.93 -1.45 14.90
CA ALA A 55 2.04 -0.38 14.48
C ALA A 55 0.97 -0.09 15.54
N SER A 56 0.39 -1.12 16.14
CA SER A 56 -0.61 -0.98 17.20
C SER A 56 -0.03 -0.36 18.49
N VAL A 57 1.20 -0.73 18.85
CA VAL A 57 1.96 -0.06 19.92
C VAL A 57 2.21 1.41 19.56
N GLY A 58 2.63 1.68 18.33
CA GLY A 58 2.82 3.05 17.83
C GLY A 58 1.54 3.89 17.91
N LEU A 59 0.39 3.31 17.57
CA LEU A 59 -0.92 3.97 17.68
C LEU A 59 -1.31 4.26 19.13
N ASN A 60 -1.07 3.33 20.05
CA ASN A 60 -1.30 3.55 21.49
C ASN A 60 -0.38 4.64 22.07
N MET A 61 0.86 4.71 21.59
CA MET A 61 1.83 5.71 22.01
C MET A 61 1.72 7.03 21.23
N SER A 62 0.78 7.14 20.29
CA SER A 62 0.66 8.27 19.34
C SER A 62 2.00 8.62 18.67
N SER A 63 2.81 7.60 18.32
CA SER A 63 4.14 7.75 17.75
C SER A 63 4.15 7.47 16.26
N THR A 64 4.02 8.54 15.48
CA THR A 64 4.04 8.51 14.01
C THR A 64 5.33 7.86 13.46
N ALA A 65 6.47 8.07 14.11
CA ALA A 65 7.74 7.48 13.68
C ALA A 65 7.72 5.94 13.79
N VAL A 66 7.16 5.39 14.88
CA VAL A 66 7.02 3.94 15.08
C VAL A 66 6.02 3.35 14.09
N ILE A 67 4.91 4.06 13.87
CA ILE A 67 3.88 3.70 12.90
C ILE A 67 4.48 3.59 11.49
N ILE A 68 5.26 4.60 11.05
CA ILE A 68 5.95 4.58 9.75
C ILE A 68 7.01 3.47 9.67
N GLY A 69 7.76 3.24 10.76
CA GLY A 69 8.72 2.13 10.83
C GLY A 69 8.06 0.76 10.63
N ALA A 70 6.88 0.54 11.21
CA ALA A 70 6.12 -0.69 11.02
C ALA A 70 5.57 -0.85 9.60
N MET A 71 5.16 0.25 8.97
CA MET A 71 4.68 0.25 7.59
C MET A 71 5.76 -0.19 6.61
N LEU A 72 7.00 0.26 6.82
CA LEU A 72 8.16 -0.04 5.95
C LEU A 72 8.51 -1.52 5.87
N ILE A 73 8.25 -2.28 6.93
CA ILE A 73 8.57 -3.71 7.00
C ILE A 73 7.42 -4.60 6.53
N SER A 74 6.24 -4.02 6.23
CA SER A 74 5.02 -4.79 5.97
C SER A 74 4.91 -5.28 4.52
N PRO A 75 4.64 -6.57 4.29
CA PRO A 75 4.52 -7.14 2.94
C PRO A 75 3.12 -6.99 2.29
N ILE A 76 2.22 -6.14 2.81
CA ILE A 76 0.84 -6.02 2.29
C ILE A 76 0.78 -5.52 0.84
N MET A 77 1.72 -4.65 0.44
CA MET A 77 1.70 -3.98 -0.87
C MET A 77 1.74 -4.95 -2.06
N GLY A 78 2.54 -6.01 -1.95
CA GLY A 78 2.81 -6.89 -3.08
C GLY A 78 1.58 -7.61 -3.60
N SER A 79 0.68 -8.05 -2.71
CA SER A 79 -0.53 -8.77 -3.11
C SER A 79 -1.54 -7.89 -3.86
N ILE A 80 -1.61 -6.58 -3.57
CA ILE A 80 -2.45 -5.64 -4.33
C ILE A 80 -1.91 -5.44 -5.74
N LEU A 81 -0.60 -5.21 -5.88
CA LEU A 81 0.02 -4.98 -7.19
C LEU A 81 -0.01 -6.25 -8.06
N ALA A 82 0.20 -7.42 -7.46
CA ALA A 82 0.07 -8.70 -8.15
C ALA A 82 -1.37 -8.98 -8.61
N SER A 83 -2.36 -8.59 -7.80
CA SER A 83 -3.77 -8.67 -8.19
C SER A 83 -4.07 -7.73 -9.37
N ALA A 84 -3.55 -6.50 -9.34
CA ALA A 84 -3.70 -5.55 -10.45
C ALA A 84 -3.07 -6.10 -11.75
N TYR A 85 -1.89 -6.72 -11.66
CA TYR A 85 -1.27 -7.41 -12.78
C TYR A 85 -2.12 -8.55 -13.34
N GLY A 86 -2.67 -9.41 -12.48
CA GLY A 86 -3.59 -10.47 -12.91
C GLY A 86 -4.83 -9.92 -13.62
N SER A 87 -5.35 -8.78 -13.14
CA SER A 87 -6.49 -8.09 -13.76
C SER A 87 -6.16 -7.55 -15.15
N VAL A 88 -5.03 -6.86 -15.33
CA VAL A 88 -4.64 -6.28 -16.63
C VAL A 88 -4.22 -7.36 -17.63
N SER A 89 -3.55 -8.42 -17.16
CA SER A 89 -3.13 -9.55 -18.00
C SER A 89 -4.28 -10.50 -18.36
N ASN A 90 -5.50 -10.24 -17.86
CA ASN A 90 -6.68 -11.08 -18.04
C ASN A 90 -6.45 -12.55 -17.57
N ASP A 91 -5.58 -12.73 -16.57
CA ASP A 91 -5.23 -14.02 -15.97
C ASP A 91 -6.03 -14.20 -14.68
N TYR A 92 -7.24 -14.75 -14.83
CA TYR A 92 -8.17 -14.99 -13.72
C TYR A 92 -7.59 -15.87 -12.60
N PRO A 93 -6.87 -16.98 -12.88
CA PRO A 93 -6.17 -17.73 -11.85
C PRO A 93 -5.22 -16.88 -11.00
N VAL A 94 -4.38 -16.07 -11.64
CA VAL A 94 -3.44 -15.17 -10.94
C VAL A 94 -4.18 -14.13 -10.11
N LEU A 95 -5.18 -13.47 -10.69
CA LEU A 95 -6.01 -12.48 -9.98
C LEU A 95 -6.66 -13.10 -8.74
N ARG A 96 -7.30 -14.26 -8.88
CA ARG A 96 -7.98 -14.95 -7.78
C ARG A 96 -7.00 -15.36 -6.69
N ASN A 97 -5.83 -15.89 -7.06
CA ASN A 97 -4.81 -16.32 -6.11
C ASN A 97 -4.34 -15.16 -5.24
N HIS A 98 -3.91 -14.05 -5.85
CA HIS A 98 -3.41 -12.89 -5.10
C HIS A 98 -4.50 -12.14 -4.35
N LEU A 99 -5.73 -12.08 -4.87
CA LEU A 99 -6.86 -11.46 -4.17
C LEU A 99 -7.28 -12.29 -2.94
N SER A 100 -7.29 -13.62 -3.05
CA SER A 100 -7.55 -14.49 -1.89
C SER A 100 -6.46 -14.38 -0.83
N GLY A 101 -5.21 -14.26 -1.27
CA GLY A 101 -4.07 -14.00 -0.41
C GLY A 101 -4.16 -12.66 0.31
N PHE A 102 -4.51 -11.60 -0.41
CA PHE A 102 -4.73 -10.27 0.16
C PHE A 102 -5.82 -10.31 1.25
N GLY A 103 -6.93 -11.02 1.00
CA GLY A 103 -7.97 -11.26 2.00
C GLY A 103 -7.45 -11.98 3.25
N MET A 104 -6.57 -12.98 3.08
CA MET A 104 -5.93 -13.67 4.20
C MET A 104 -5.00 -12.74 4.99
N GLN A 105 -4.21 -11.89 4.33
CA GLN A 105 -3.37 -10.89 4.99
C GLN A 105 -4.21 -9.89 5.79
N ILE A 106 -5.32 -9.42 5.25
CA ILE A 106 -6.27 -8.55 5.96
C ILE A 106 -6.78 -9.25 7.21
N ALA A 107 -7.26 -10.49 7.10
CA ALA A 107 -7.79 -11.26 8.22
C ALA A 107 -6.74 -11.44 9.33
N ILE A 108 -5.52 -11.85 8.97
CA ILE A 108 -4.40 -12.00 9.92
C ILE A 108 -4.04 -10.66 10.55
N SER A 109 -4.01 -9.58 9.77
CA SER A 109 -3.66 -8.24 10.26
C SER A 109 -4.67 -7.74 11.29
N VAL A 110 -5.96 -7.83 10.96
CA VAL A 110 -7.05 -7.45 11.85
C VAL A 110 -7.03 -8.33 13.11
N ALA A 111 -6.83 -9.65 12.97
CA ALA A 111 -6.74 -10.56 14.11
C ALA A 111 -5.56 -10.21 15.02
N ALA A 112 -4.36 -9.98 14.49
CA ALA A 112 -3.18 -9.60 15.26
C ALA A 112 -3.39 -8.29 16.03
N ALA A 113 -3.91 -7.25 15.36
CA ALA A 113 -4.24 -5.99 16.01
C ALA A 113 -5.34 -6.16 17.07
N THR A 114 -6.39 -6.94 16.78
CA THR A 114 -7.47 -7.22 17.74
C THR A 114 -6.95 -7.90 19.00
N ILE A 115 -6.11 -8.94 18.85
CA ILE A 115 -5.50 -9.65 19.98
C ILE A 115 -4.66 -8.68 20.81
N TYR A 116 -3.84 -7.84 20.17
CA TYR A 116 -3.04 -6.84 20.86
C TYR A 116 -3.91 -5.86 21.65
N PHE A 117 -4.92 -5.24 21.03
CA PHE A 117 -5.78 -4.25 21.69
C PHE A 117 -6.70 -4.86 22.75
N PHE A 118 -7.07 -6.14 22.60
CA PHE A 118 -7.84 -6.86 23.61
C PHE A 118 -7.02 -7.10 24.89
N LEU A 119 -5.73 -7.42 24.73
CA LEU A 119 -4.79 -7.62 25.85
C LEU A 119 -4.23 -6.31 26.41
N SER A 120 -4.28 -5.23 25.62
CA SER A 120 -3.78 -3.91 26.01
C SER A 120 -4.55 -3.34 27.20
N PRO A 121 -3.86 -2.82 28.24
CA PRO A 121 -4.50 -2.10 29.34
C PRO A 121 -5.01 -0.71 28.90
N VAL A 122 -4.46 -0.15 27.81
CA VAL A 122 -4.87 1.12 27.23
C VAL A 122 -6.06 0.87 26.31
N LYS A 123 -7.23 1.33 26.72
CA LYS A 123 -8.50 1.19 25.97
C LYS A 123 -9.00 2.49 25.38
N GLU A 124 -8.55 3.64 25.87
CA GLU A 124 -8.98 4.93 25.32
C GLU A 124 -8.40 5.15 23.92
N PRO A 125 -9.21 5.63 22.95
CA PRO A 125 -8.74 5.87 21.60
C PRO A 125 -7.81 7.07 21.57
N THR A 126 -6.63 6.90 20.96
CA THR A 126 -5.70 8.00 20.73
C THR A 126 -6.14 8.85 19.53
N VAL A 127 -5.59 10.07 19.44
CA VAL A 127 -5.84 10.97 18.30
C VAL A 127 -5.46 10.33 16.96
N GLU A 128 -4.41 9.52 16.93
CA GLU A 128 -3.98 8.81 15.73
C GLU A 128 -4.95 7.71 15.30
N LEU A 129 -5.63 7.04 16.25
CA LEU A 129 -6.69 6.08 15.94
C LEU A 129 -7.94 6.79 15.41
N LEU A 130 -8.35 7.87 16.06
CA LEU A 130 -9.52 8.66 15.66
C LEU A 130 -9.33 9.31 14.28
N ALA A 131 -8.10 9.73 13.94
CA ALA A 131 -7.81 10.29 12.62
C ALA A 131 -8.04 9.29 11.46
N ARG A 132 -8.13 7.99 11.73
CA ARG A 132 -8.35 6.95 10.70
C ARG A 132 -9.82 6.54 10.57
N THR A 133 -10.75 7.15 11.31
CA THR A 133 -12.18 6.83 11.26
C THR A 133 -13.00 7.80 10.42
N SER A 134 -12.39 8.92 10.01
CA SER A 134 -13.03 9.96 9.20
C SER A 134 -12.32 10.08 7.85
N PRO A 135 -12.64 9.21 6.87
CA PRO A 135 -12.04 9.25 5.54
C PRO A 135 -12.25 10.62 4.88
N SER A 136 -11.20 11.12 4.25
CA SER A 136 -11.18 12.40 3.56
C SER A 136 -10.83 12.24 2.08
N PHE A 137 -11.17 13.26 1.29
CA PHE A 137 -10.74 13.35 -0.11
C PHE A 137 -9.20 13.32 -0.24
N TYR A 138 -8.48 13.84 0.76
CA TYR A 138 -7.01 13.81 0.76
C TYR A 138 -6.44 12.39 0.86
N ASP A 139 -7.11 11.48 1.57
CA ASP A 139 -6.68 10.08 1.68
C ASP A 139 -6.72 9.39 0.32
N VAL A 140 -7.76 9.68 -0.47
CA VAL A 140 -7.92 9.17 -1.84
C VAL A 140 -6.78 9.64 -2.74
N LEU A 141 -6.42 10.93 -2.67
CA LEU A 141 -5.29 11.45 -3.42
C LEU A 141 -3.98 10.76 -3.03
N ILE A 142 -3.73 10.62 -1.72
CA ILE A 142 -2.53 9.95 -1.20
C ILE A 142 -2.48 8.49 -1.68
N ALA A 143 -3.58 7.76 -1.58
CA ALA A 143 -3.66 6.36 -2.02
C ALA A 143 -3.45 6.23 -3.53
N PHE A 144 -4.06 7.11 -4.33
CA PHE A 144 -3.92 7.08 -5.79
C PHE A 144 -2.48 7.41 -6.22
N PHE A 145 -1.92 8.53 -5.77
CA PHE A 145 -0.56 8.93 -6.15
C PHE A 145 0.51 8.04 -5.51
N GLY A 146 0.28 7.53 -4.30
CA GLY A 146 1.10 6.51 -3.67
C GLY A 146 1.11 5.21 -4.48
N GLY A 147 -0.07 4.78 -4.95
CA GLY A 147 -0.24 3.66 -5.87
C GLY A 147 0.51 3.85 -7.19
N LEU A 148 0.38 5.03 -7.81
CA LEU A 148 1.13 5.39 -9.03
C LEU A 148 2.64 5.33 -8.80
N ALA A 149 3.13 5.96 -7.73
CA ALA A 149 4.54 5.91 -7.38
C ALA A 149 5.02 4.46 -7.14
N GLY A 150 4.19 3.64 -6.49
CA GLY A 150 4.50 2.25 -6.19
C GLY A 150 4.67 1.40 -7.43
N ILE A 151 3.69 1.45 -8.33
CA ILE A 151 3.75 0.68 -9.57
C ILE A 151 4.86 1.20 -10.49
N ILE A 152 5.03 2.53 -10.61
CA ILE A 152 6.13 3.11 -11.39
C ILE A 152 7.47 2.61 -10.84
N GLY A 153 7.68 2.64 -9.52
CA GLY A 153 8.88 2.11 -8.88
C GLY A 153 9.12 0.63 -9.19
N GLN A 154 8.08 -0.20 -9.17
CA GLN A 154 8.19 -1.62 -9.47
C GLN A 154 8.49 -1.90 -10.95
N THR A 155 8.12 -0.99 -11.85
CA THR A 155 8.38 -1.10 -13.30
C THR A 155 9.76 -0.60 -13.73
N ARG A 156 10.55 0.05 -12.85
CA ARG A 156 11.85 0.63 -13.20
C ARG A 156 13.00 -0.38 -13.16
N ILE A 157 14.02 -0.20 -14.00
CA ILE A 157 15.20 -1.08 -14.03
C ILE A 157 15.96 -1.06 -12.68
N ASP A 158 16.13 0.13 -12.09
CA ASP A 158 16.88 0.32 -10.84
C ASP A 158 16.09 -0.06 -9.58
N LYS A 159 16.67 -0.99 -8.81
CA LYS A 159 16.03 -1.62 -7.63
C LYS A 159 15.96 -0.72 -6.39
N THR A 160 16.84 0.27 -6.27
CA THR A 160 17.08 1.03 -5.03
C THR A 160 16.06 2.13 -4.72
N ASN A 161 15.29 2.61 -5.71
CA ASN A 161 14.29 3.68 -5.51
C ASN A 161 12.89 3.18 -5.10
N THR A 162 12.72 1.87 -4.89
CA THR A 162 11.42 1.23 -4.58
C THR A 162 10.97 1.39 -3.12
N VAL A 163 11.87 1.78 -2.22
CA VAL A 163 11.57 1.93 -0.77
C VAL A 163 10.63 3.11 -0.52
N ILE A 164 10.82 4.24 -1.21
CA ILE A 164 10.07 5.49 -0.96
C ILE A 164 8.58 5.34 -1.33
N PRO A 165 8.21 4.75 -2.48
CA PRO A 165 6.81 4.48 -2.79
C PRO A 165 6.13 3.47 -1.85
N GLY A 166 6.89 2.48 -1.37
CA GLY A 166 6.40 1.48 -0.40
C GLY A 166 5.92 2.11 0.90
N VAL A 167 6.58 3.19 1.36
CA VAL A 167 6.17 3.97 2.52
C VAL A 167 4.76 4.54 2.31
N ALA A 168 4.54 5.25 1.20
CA ALA A 168 3.27 5.92 0.93
C ALA A 168 2.09 4.93 0.87
N ILE A 169 2.30 3.77 0.25
CA ILE A 169 1.27 2.74 0.15
C ILE A 169 0.98 2.09 1.50
N ALA A 170 2.02 1.73 2.24
CA ALA A 170 1.86 1.11 3.54
C ALA A 170 1.24 2.09 4.56
N THR A 171 1.47 3.40 4.40
CA THR A 171 0.81 4.43 5.22
C THR A 171 -0.70 4.47 5.06
N ALA A 172 -1.19 4.19 3.85
CA ALA A 172 -2.61 4.22 3.54
C ALA A 172 -3.38 2.98 3.99
N LEU A 173 -2.70 1.85 4.24
CA LEU A 173 -3.37 0.55 4.48
C LEU A 173 -3.23 0.03 5.92
N MET A 174 -2.04 0.12 6.51
CA MET A 174 -1.76 -0.52 7.79
C MET A 174 -2.51 0.13 8.98
N PRO A 175 -2.53 1.48 9.16
CA PRO A 175 -3.24 2.09 10.28
C PRO A 175 -4.75 1.89 10.25
N PRO A 176 -5.43 1.98 9.09
CA PRO A 176 -6.85 1.62 9.01
C PRO A 176 -7.10 0.17 9.47
N LEU A 177 -6.28 -0.80 9.07
CA LEU A 177 -6.42 -2.19 9.53
C LEU A 177 -6.17 -2.34 11.05
N CYS A 178 -5.17 -1.63 11.60
CA CYS A 178 -4.95 -1.60 13.05
C CYS A 178 -6.15 -0.99 13.78
N THR A 179 -6.73 0.08 13.22
CA THR A 179 -7.90 0.77 13.77
C THR A 179 -9.14 -0.12 13.72
N CYS A 180 -9.32 -0.92 12.65
CA CYS A 180 -10.33 -1.97 12.61
C CYS A 180 -10.14 -2.98 13.74
N GLY A 181 -8.91 -3.44 13.97
CA GLY A 181 -8.60 -4.36 15.08
C GLY A 181 -8.88 -3.76 16.45
N TYR A 182 -8.49 -2.50 16.68
CA TYR A 182 -8.84 -1.74 17.89
C TYR A 182 -10.36 -1.66 18.08
N SER A 183 -11.08 -1.37 17.00
CA SER A 183 -12.52 -1.18 17.02
C SER A 183 -13.26 -2.47 17.36
N ILE A 184 -12.81 -3.61 16.81
CA ILE A 184 -13.35 -4.94 17.14
C ILE A 184 -13.05 -5.28 18.60
N ALA A 185 -11.81 -5.07 19.06
CA ALA A 185 -11.41 -5.37 20.43
C ALA A 185 -12.19 -4.59 21.49
N ASN A 186 -12.59 -3.35 21.18
CA ASN A 186 -13.31 -2.45 22.10
C ASN A 186 -14.81 -2.31 21.79
N GLY A 187 -15.35 -3.05 20.81
CA GLY A 187 -16.77 -2.99 20.44
C GLY A 187 -17.23 -1.65 19.82
N ARG A 188 -16.31 -0.89 19.23
CA ARG A 188 -16.53 0.44 18.64
C ARG A 188 -16.91 0.35 17.16
N TRP A 189 -18.17 0.02 16.88
CA TRP A 189 -18.67 -0.15 15.51
C TRP A 189 -18.59 1.13 14.66
N ASP A 190 -18.73 2.30 15.29
CA ASP A 190 -18.54 3.61 14.68
C ASP A 190 -17.16 3.74 14.04
N MET A 191 -16.11 3.37 14.79
CA MET A 191 -14.73 3.43 14.34
C MET A 191 -14.42 2.33 13.32
N LEU A 192 -15.01 1.14 13.49
CA LEU A 192 -14.81 0.01 12.57
C LEU A 192 -15.28 0.34 11.16
N LEU A 193 -16.47 0.94 11.02
CA LEU A 193 -17.03 1.29 9.71
C LEU A 193 -16.20 2.38 9.03
N GLY A 194 -15.81 3.42 9.77
CA GLY A 194 -14.98 4.51 9.25
C GLY A 194 -13.61 4.03 8.78
N ALA A 195 -12.89 3.30 9.63
CA ALA A 195 -11.57 2.76 9.30
C ALA A 195 -11.62 1.68 8.21
N GLY A 196 -12.64 0.83 8.24
CA GLY A 196 -12.86 -0.18 7.20
C GLY A 196 -13.14 0.47 5.84
N TYR A 197 -13.95 1.52 5.81
CA TYR A 197 -14.20 2.28 4.58
C TYR A 197 -12.93 2.97 4.06
N LEU A 198 -12.16 3.63 4.94
CA LEU A 198 -10.87 4.23 4.58
C LEU A 198 -9.89 3.18 4.02
N PHE A 199 -9.83 1.99 4.62
CA PHE A 199 -9.01 0.90 4.10
C PHE A 199 -9.44 0.48 2.69
N LEU A 200 -10.74 0.26 2.49
CA LEU A 200 -11.28 -0.21 1.20
C LEU A 200 -11.07 0.79 0.08
N ILE A 201 -11.32 2.08 0.33
CA ILE A 201 -11.13 3.11 -0.67
C ILE A 201 -9.65 3.24 -1.04
N ASN A 202 -8.75 3.19 -0.05
CA ASN A 202 -7.31 3.25 -0.30
C ASN A 202 -6.83 2.04 -1.12
N ALA A 203 -7.23 0.83 -0.75
CA ALA A 203 -6.90 -0.38 -1.49
C ALA A 203 -7.41 -0.32 -2.93
N TYR A 204 -8.62 0.19 -3.15
CA TYR A 204 -9.20 0.36 -4.48
C TYR A 204 -8.42 1.35 -5.34
N PHE A 205 -8.07 2.53 -4.82
CA PHE A 205 -7.32 3.53 -5.59
C PHE A 205 -5.86 3.13 -5.86
N ILE A 206 -5.22 2.40 -4.95
CA ILE A 206 -3.90 1.80 -5.20
C ILE A 206 -3.99 0.77 -6.33
N PHE A 207 -4.98 -0.12 -6.27
CA PHE A 207 -5.23 -1.11 -7.34
C PHE A 207 -5.51 -0.44 -8.68
N LEU A 208 -6.37 0.58 -8.71
CA LEU A 208 -6.70 1.33 -9.92
C LEU A 208 -5.48 2.01 -10.53
N ALA A 209 -4.67 2.68 -9.71
CA ALA A 209 -3.42 3.30 -10.13
C ALA A 209 -2.45 2.28 -10.76
N ALA A 210 -2.33 1.11 -10.15
CA ALA A 210 -1.53 0.02 -10.69
C ALA A 210 -2.06 -0.47 -12.04
N CYS A 211 -3.37 -0.67 -12.18
CA CYS A 211 -3.99 -1.06 -13.45
C CYS A 211 -3.75 -0.04 -14.57
N ILE A 212 -3.84 1.26 -14.27
CA ILE A 212 -3.60 2.32 -15.27
C ILE A 212 -2.17 2.21 -15.80
N ILE A 213 -1.16 2.16 -14.94
CA ILE A 213 0.23 2.12 -15.37
C ILE A 213 0.57 0.83 -16.11
N LEU A 214 0.05 -0.31 -15.65
CA LEU A 214 0.29 -1.60 -16.30
C LEU A 214 -0.38 -1.73 -17.68
N SER A 215 -1.37 -0.88 -17.97
CA SER A 215 -2.06 -0.87 -19.27
C SER A 215 -1.40 0.00 -20.36
N LEU A 216 -0.36 0.77 -20.01
CA LEU A 216 0.35 1.72 -20.90
C LEU A 216 1.57 1.09 -21.62
#